data_AF-A0A521L9B8-F1
#
_entry.id   AF-A0A521L9B8-F1
#
_cell.length_a   1.000
_cell.length_b   1.000
_cell.length_c   1.000
_cell.angle_alpha   90.00
_cell.angle_beta   90.00
_cell.angle_gamma   90.00
#
_symmetry.space_group_name_H-M   'P 1'
#
loop_
_entity.id
_entity.type
_entity.pdbx_description
1 polymer ?
#
loop_
_entity_poly.entity_id
_entity_poly.type
_entity_poly.pdbx_seq_one_letter_code
_entity_poly.pdbx_strand_id
1 'polypeptide(L)' 'MTVDPARCIPVLASLDIAESAAFYTAQLGFAVNYQDGDYLIVKRDDM' A
#
# COMPACT_ATOMS: atom_id res chain seq x y z
N MET A 1 -11.28 -14.30 -14.62
CA MET A 1 -10.64 -13.18 -13.92
C MET A 1 -11.43 -12.91 -12.66
N THR A 2 -10.82 -13.10 -11.50
CA THR A 2 -11.40 -12.67 -10.21
C THR A 2 -11.26 -11.15 -10.12
N VAL A 3 -12.35 -10.47 -9.74
CA VAL A 3 -12.40 -9.02 -9.59
C VAL A 3 -11.68 -8.63 -8.30
N ASP A 4 -10.85 -7.57 -8.34
CA ASP A 4 -10.22 -7.03 -7.12
C ASP A 4 -11.31 -6.40 -6.22
N PRO A 5 -11.39 -6.76 -4.93
CA PRO A 5 -12.41 -6.21 -4.03
C PRO A 5 -12.19 -4.75 -3.63
N ALA A 6 -11.09 -4.10 -4.05
CA ALA A 6 -10.79 -2.72 -3.70
C ALA A 6 -11.93 -1.75 -4.06
N ARG A 7 -12.56 -1.15 -3.04
CA ARG A 7 -13.64 -0.16 -3.20
C ARG A 7 -13.12 1.25 -3.47
N CYS A 8 -11.89 1.54 -3.07
CA CYS A 8 -11.22 2.83 -3.25
C CYS A 8 -9.71 2.60 -3.28
N ILE A 9 -8.99 3.33 -4.16
CA ILE A 9 -7.53 3.31 -4.26
C ILE A 9 -7.06 4.77 -4.11
N PRO A 10 -6.88 5.27 -2.87
CA PRO A 10 -6.42 6.64 -2.65
C PRO A 10 -4.93 6.77 -3.00
N VAL A 11 -4.55 7.91 -3.57
CA VAL A 11 -3.15 8.27 -3.79
C VAL A 11 -2.75 9.27 -2.71
N LEU A 12 -1.74 8.92 -1.92
CA LEU A 12 -1.24 9.73 -0.82
C LEU A 12 0.20 10.14 -1.12
N ALA A 13 0.47 11.44 -1.01
CA ALA A 13 1.83 11.94 -1.17
C ALA A 13 2.71 11.46 -0.02
N SER A 14 3.95 11.13 -0.33
CA SER A 14 4.95 10.72 0.64
C SER A 14 6.28 11.40 0.36
N LEU A 15 7.00 11.74 1.43
CA LEU A 15 8.36 12.28 1.36
C LEU A 15 9.41 11.17 1.33
N ASP A 16 9.12 10.03 1.97
CA ASP A 16 10.00 8.87 2.04
C ASP A 16 9.17 7.58 1.86
N ILE A 17 9.40 6.91 0.74
CA ILE A 17 8.69 5.68 0.37
C ILE A 17 9.02 4.53 1.33
N ALA A 18 10.27 4.43 1.80
CA ALA A 18 10.68 3.37 2.71
C ALA A 18 10.04 3.54 4.09
N GLU A 19 9.99 4.78 4.60
CA GLU A 19 9.29 5.10 5.85
C GLU A 19 7.78 4.77 5.73
N SER A 20 7.17 5.16 4.62
CA SER A 20 5.75 4.89 4.37
C SER A 20 5.46 3.39 4.28
N ALA A 21 6.31 2.63 3.58
CA ALA A 21 6.20 1.18 3.51
C ALA A 21 6.25 0.56 4.91
N ALA A 22 7.23 0.95 5.75
CA ALA A 22 7.35 0.46 7.11
C ALA A 22 6.11 0.79 7.96
N PHE A 23 5.57 2.01 7.83
CA PHE A 23 4.34 2.40 8.52
C PHE A 23 3.14 1.51 8.11
N TYR A 24 2.87 1.40 6.81
CA TYR A 24 1.74 0.62 6.31
C TYR A 24 1.84 -0.87 6.65
N THR A 25 3.04 -1.47 6.57
CA THR A 25 3.21 -2.90 6.83
C THR A 25 3.30 -3.24 8.32
N ALA A 26 4.06 -2.45 9.10
CA ALA A 26 4.31 -2.78 10.50
C ALA A 26 3.19 -2.35 11.44
N GLN A 27 2.50 -1.24 11.14
CA GLN A 27 1.49 -0.68 12.03
C GLN A 27 0.06 -0.92 11.55
N LEU A 28 -0.18 -0.94 10.24
CA LEU A 28 -1.53 -0.95 9.68
C LEU A 28 -1.95 -2.29 9.06
N GLY A 29 -1.03 -3.27 9.03
CA GLY A 29 -1.28 -4.63 8.54
C GLY A 29 -1.47 -4.72 7.03
N PHE A 30 -0.93 -3.77 6.27
CA PHE A 30 -0.90 -3.86 4.81
C PHE A 30 0.25 -4.76 4.36
N ALA A 31 0.16 -5.28 3.14
CA ALA A 31 1.24 -5.91 2.41
C ALA A 31 1.69 -5.02 1.24
N VAL A 32 2.99 -5.03 0.95
CA VAL A 32 3.53 -4.38 -0.25
C VAL A 32 3.16 -5.22 -1.46
N ASN A 33 2.44 -4.61 -2.40
CA ASN A 33 2.12 -5.21 -3.68
C ASN A 33 3.10 -4.76 -4.78
N TYR A 34 3.59 -3.52 -4.69
CA TYR A 34 4.63 -2.97 -5.55
C TYR A 34 5.40 -1.87 -4.82
N GLN A 35 6.71 -1.80 -5.04
CA GLN A 35 7.56 -0.73 -4.50
C GLN A 35 8.70 -0.41 -5.47
N ASP A 36 8.95 0.88 -5.63
CA ASP A 36 10.11 1.47 -6.30
C ASP A 36 10.58 2.70 -5.49
N GLY A 37 11.61 3.41 -5.94
CA GLY A 37 12.17 4.58 -5.25
C GLY A 37 11.17 5.70 -5.00
N ASP A 38 10.28 5.94 -5.98
CA ASP A 38 9.34 7.08 -5.95
C ASP A 38 7.86 6.66 -5.82
N TYR A 39 7.59 5.35 -5.71
CA TYR A 39 6.21 4.84 -5.72
C TYR A 39 6.02 3.59 -4.87
N LEU A 40 4.86 3.52 -4.22
CA LEU A 40 4.47 2.40 -3.37
C LEU A 40 2.99 2.08 -3.58
N ILE A 41 2.69 0.81 -3.84
CA ILE A 41 1.34 0.27 -3.81
C ILE A 41 1.28 -0.75 -2.69
N VAL A 42 0.46 -0.44 -1.69
CA VAL A 42 0.14 -1.36 -0.59
C VAL A 42 -1.29 -1.84 -0.72
N LYS A 43 -1.53 -3.09 -0.34
CA LYS A 43 -2.86 -3.68 -0.29
C LYS A 43 -3.09 -4.26 1.09
N ARG A 44 -4.30 -4.10 1.60
CA ARG A 44 -4.78 -4.85 2.75
C ARG A 44 -5.93 -5.71 2.24
N ASP A 45 -5.90 -6.99 2.57
CA ASP A 45 -7.06 -7.85 2.28
C ASP A 45 -8.29 -7.33 3.04
N ASP A 46 -9.48 -7.67 2.53
CA ASP A 46 -10.71 -7.44 3.28
C ASP A 46 -10.55 -8.09 4.65
N MET A 47 -10.69 -7.26 5.68
CA MET A 47 -10.89 -7.72 7.05
C MET A 47 -12.25 -8.41 7.15
#